data_AF-A0A372ME41-F1
#
_entry.id   AF-A0A372ME41-F1
#
_cell.length_a   1.000
_cell.length_b   1.000
_cell.length_c   1.000
_cell.angle_alpha   90.00
_cell.angle_beta   90.00
_cell.angle_gamma   90.00
#
_symmetry.space_group_name_H-M   'P 1'
#
loop_
_entity.id
_entity.type
_entity.pdbx_description
1 polymer ?
#
loop_
_entity_poly.entity_id
_entity_poly.type
_entity_poly.pdbx_seq_one_letter_code
_entity_poly.pdbx_strand_id
1 'polypeptide(L)'
;MKGYLASGDLCKVRALCDFYPSKAERLAQRSNLSGAEDATLVSSRVGNLYHREYLGLEDFGDACFTASNGVPCYFSLDWYTPDGLGTWGDGRMFIVGTEGYLELRKYIYVATSKEGDHVILVDGEGEKHFRVRGKVGFSDFGRLIRDCLDRSETAMKQEHTFRAIELAIEAEEKAVRIR
;
A
#
# COMPACT_ATOMS: atom_id res chain seq x y z
N MET A 1 -18.72 -0.77 -2.65
CA MET A 1 -18.79 -0.88 -1.18
C MET A 1 -20.06 -1.58 -0.70
N LYS A 2 -21.27 -1.12 -1.05
CA LYS A 2 -22.54 -1.78 -0.66
C LYS A 2 -22.62 -3.29 -0.96
N GLY A 3 -22.01 -3.76 -2.06
CA GLY A 3 -22.00 -5.18 -2.41
C GLY A 3 -21.09 -6.07 -1.55
N TYR A 4 -20.00 -5.53 -0.99
CA TYR A 4 -19.11 -6.27 -0.08
C TYR A 4 -19.63 -6.20 1.36
N LEU A 5 -20.11 -5.03 1.80
CA LEU A 5 -20.67 -4.80 3.14
C LEU A 5 -21.95 -5.61 3.44
N ALA A 6 -22.70 -6.01 2.41
CA ALA A 6 -23.98 -6.69 2.56
C ALA A 6 -23.91 -8.20 2.85
N SER A 7 -22.73 -8.85 2.77
CA SER A 7 -22.64 -10.32 2.89
C SER A 7 -22.60 -10.86 4.33
N GLY A 8 -22.59 -10.01 5.36
CA GLY A 8 -22.59 -10.44 6.76
C GLY A 8 -21.28 -11.05 7.29
N ASP A 9 -20.33 -11.41 6.42
CA ASP A 9 -19.05 -12.03 6.78
C ASP A 9 -17.96 -11.04 7.23
N LEU A 10 -18.22 -9.73 7.16
CA LEU A 10 -17.25 -8.67 7.44
C LEU A 10 -17.03 -8.36 8.92
N CYS A 11 -17.55 -9.17 9.84
CA CYS A 11 -17.48 -8.93 11.27
C CYS A 11 -16.05 -8.88 11.86
N LYS A 12 -14.99 -9.02 11.06
CA LYS A 12 -13.59 -8.99 11.51
C LYS A 12 -12.59 -8.41 10.49
N VAL A 13 -12.97 -7.44 9.66
CA VAL A 13 -11.98 -6.76 8.81
C VAL A 13 -11.03 -5.92 9.65
N ARG A 14 -9.74 -6.20 9.54
CA ARG A 14 -8.65 -5.51 10.22
C ARG A 14 -7.90 -4.61 9.26
N ALA A 15 -7.87 -3.33 9.57
CA ALA A 15 -7.34 -2.31 8.69
C ALA A 15 -5.89 -2.61 8.27
N LEU A 16 -5.05 -2.96 9.25
CA LEU A 16 -3.63 -3.18 9.00
C LEU A 16 -3.38 -4.62 8.53
N CYS A 17 -3.90 -5.66 9.18
CA CYS A 17 -3.64 -7.03 8.70
C CYS A 17 -4.18 -7.34 7.30
N ASP A 18 -5.32 -6.76 6.88
CA ASP A 18 -5.94 -7.14 5.60
C ASP A 18 -5.38 -6.38 4.41
N PHE A 19 -4.94 -5.12 4.59
CA PHE A 19 -4.48 -4.26 3.50
C PHE A 19 -3.00 -3.90 3.58
N TYR A 20 -2.43 -3.88 4.79
CA TYR A 20 -1.01 -3.59 4.95
C TYR A 20 -0.14 -4.59 4.19
N PRO A 21 -0.42 -5.90 4.08
CA PRO A 21 0.35 -6.80 3.21
C PRO A 21 0.48 -6.30 1.77
N SER A 22 -0.60 -5.83 1.15
CA SER A 22 -0.56 -5.27 -0.22
C SER A 22 0.19 -3.93 -0.33
N LYS A 23 0.42 -3.26 0.81
CA LYS A 23 1.19 -1.99 0.92
C LYS A 23 2.63 -2.22 1.41
N ALA A 24 2.87 -3.26 2.20
CA ALA A 24 4.15 -3.74 2.71
C ALA A 24 4.86 -4.64 1.69
N GLU A 25 4.12 -5.30 0.80
CA GLU A 25 4.62 -5.77 -0.49
C GLU A 25 5.23 -4.62 -1.30
N ARG A 26 4.91 -3.36 -0.99
CA ARG A 26 5.56 -2.20 -1.60
C ARG A 26 6.66 -1.59 -0.74
N LEU A 27 6.95 -2.19 0.41
CA LEU A 27 8.31 -2.32 0.93
C LEU A 27 9.05 -3.49 0.23
N ALA A 28 8.33 -4.53 -0.26
CA ALA A 28 8.90 -5.72 -0.94
C ALA A 28 9.37 -5.52 -2.37
N GLN A 29 8.66 -4.74 -3.17
CA GLN A 29 9.21 -4.19 -4.42
C GLN A 29 10.33 -3.16 -4.14
N ARG A 30 10.71 -2.94 -2.88
CA ARG A 30 11.39 -1.72 -2.41
C ARG A 30 12.68 -1.93 -1.62
N SER A 31 13.32 -3.09 -1.78
CA SER A 31 14.78 -3.12 -1.67
C SER A 31 15.45 -2.17 -2.70
N ASN A 32 14.78 -1.82 -3.81
CA ASN A 32 15.35 -0.93 -4.83
C ASN A 32 15.07 0.58 -4.66
N LEU A 33 13.98 1.02 -4.01
CA LEU A 33 13.68 2.46 -3.95
C LEU A 33 14.14 3.14 -2.65
N SER A 34 14.26 2.42 -1.53
CA SER A 34 14.92 2.93 -0.32
C SER A 34 16.25 2.25 -0.05
N GLY A 35 16.50 1.04 -0.58
CA GLY A 35 17.68 0.26 -0.22
C GLY A 35 17.58 -0.42 1.16
N ALA A 36 16.43 -0.32 1.85
CA ALA A 36 16.26 -0.89 3.17
C ALA A 36 15.83 -2.36 3.11
N GLU A 37 16.38 -3.17 4.01
CA GLU A 37 16.07 -4.60 4.14
C GLU A 37 14.96 -4.86 5.18
N ASP A 38 14.73 -3.94 6.11
CA ASP A 38 13.76 -4.09 7.19
C ASP A 38 13.16 -2.73 7.61
N ALA A 39 12.17 -2.74 8.51
CA ALA A 39 11.62 -1.58 9.17
C ALA A 39 11.16 -1.89 10.60
N THR A 40 11.00 -0.85 11.41
CA THR A 40 10.49 -0.93 12.78
C THR A 40 9.23 -0.08 12.90
N LEU A 41 8.18 -0.63 13.52
CA LEU A 41 6.97 0.13 13.83
C LEU A 41 7.28 1.25 14.83
N VAL A 42 6.86 2.47 14.49
CA VAL A 42 6.92 3.64 15.38
C VAL A 42 5.58 3.83 16.10
N SER A 43 4.49 3.81 15.34
CA SER A 43 3.14 3.96 15.86
C SER A 43 2.10 3.48 14.86
N SER A 44 0.93 3.10 15.35
CA SER A 44 -0.21 2.72 14.52
C SER A 44 -1.54 3.07 15.20
N ARG A 45 -2.58 3.28 14.40
CA ARG A 45 -3.94 3.55 14.86
C ARG A 45 -4.94 2.80 14.00
N VAL A 46 -6.03 2.35 14.61
CA VAL A 46 -7.17 1.73 13.91
C VAL A 46 -8.48 2.18 14.53
N GLY A 47 -9.55 2.21 13.75
CA GLY A 47 -10.87 2.59 14.26
C GLY A 47 -12.01 2.26 13.31
N ASN A 48 -13.22 2.26 13.86
CA ASN A 48 -14.48 2.32 13.14
C ASN A 48 -15.09 3.70 13.37
N LEU A 49 -14.82 4.66 12.49
CA LEU A 49 -15.20 6.06 12.69
C LEU A 49 -16.54 6.40 12.02
N TYR A 50 -16.89 5.72 10.93
CA TYR A 50 -18.07 6.05 10.12
C TYR A 50 -19.09 4.91 10.03
N HIS A 51 -18.64 3.66 9.98
CA HIS A 51 -19.45 2.47 9.68
C HIS A 51 -19.85 1.68 10.94
N ARG A 52 -20.45 2.38 11.91
CA ARG A 52 -20.73 1.84 13.26
C ARG A 52 -21.69 0.65 13.27
N GLU A 53 -22.49 0.49 12.24
CA GLU A 53 -23.41 -0.63 12.06
C GLU A 53 -22.67 -1.97 11.82
N TYR A 54 -21.41 -1.94 11.39
CA TYR A 54 -20.57 -3.13 11.18
C TYR A 54 -19.60 -3.32 12.35
N LEU A 55 -20.07 -4.02 13.39
CA LEU A 55 -19.24 -4.33 14.55
C LEU A 55 -18.03 -5.19 14.15
N GLY A 56 -16.84 -4.75 14.59
CA GLY A 56 -15.57 -5.45 14.34
C GLY A 56 -14.88 -5.07 13.02
N LEU A 57 -15.52 -4.25 12.17
CA LEU A 57 -14.87 -3.57 11.04
C LEU A 57 -13.98 -2.45 11.57
N GLU A 58 -12.77 -2.34 11.06
CA GLU A 58 -11.97 -1.13 11.11
C GLU A 58 -12.00 -0.44 9.75
N ASP A 59 -12.70 0.70 9.69
CA ASP A 59 -12.90 1.47 8.46
C ASP A 59 -11.80 2.53 8.22
N PHE A 60 -10.88 2.68 9.18
CA PHE A 60 -9.67 3.48 9.07
C PHE A 60 -8.50 2.82 9.79
N GLY A 61 -7.31 2.95 9.21
CA GLY A 61 -6.07 2.66 9.89
C GLY A 61 -4.88 3.42 9.34
N ASP A 62 -3.88 3.62 10.18
CA ASP A 62 -2.60 4.17 9.75
C ASP A 62 -1.43 3.62 10.57
N ALA A 63 -0.24 3.72 9.99
CA ALA A 63 0.98 3.27 10.64
C ALA A 63 2.21 4.03 10.14
N CYS A 64 3.10 4.34 11.08
CA CYS A 64 4.41 4.94 10.87
C CYS A 64 5.49 3.90 11.14
N PHE A 65 6.47 3.82 10.24
CA PHE A 65 7.64 2.96 10.39
C PHE A 65 8.92 3.74 10.15
N THR A 66 10.01 3.27 10.73
CA THR A 66 11.37 3.69 10.37
C THR A 66 12.06 2.51 9.72
N ALA A 67 12.45 2.65 8.45
CA ALA A 67 13.23 1.63 7.75
C ALA A 67 14.61 1.44 8.40
N SER A 68 15.25 0.29 8.19
CA SER A 68 16.54 -0.06 8.81
C SER A 68 17.68 0.90 8.46
N ASN A 69 17.55 1.63 7.35
CA ASN A 69 18.47 2.70 6.95
C ASN A 69 18.04 4.12 7.43
N GLY A 70 17.06 4.20 8.33
CA GLY A 70 16.57 5.45 8.92
C GLY A 70 15.49 6.18 8.12
N VAL A 71 15.08 5.68 6.95
CA VAL A 71 14.05 6.35 6.13
C VAL A 71 12.65 6.19 6.76
N PRO A 72 11.94 7.29 7.05
CA PRO A 72 10.58 7.21 7.59
C PRO A 72 9.58 6.79 6.52
N CYS A 73 8.62 5.95 6.90
CA CYS A 73 7.53 5.50 6.06
C CYS A 73 6.19 5.73 6.76
N TYR A 74 5.20 6.21 6.02
CA TYR A 74 3.84 6.41 6.53
C TYR A 74 2.83 5.79 5.58
N PHE A 75 1.85 5.10 6.17
CA PHE A 75 0.75 4.49 5.46
C PHE A 75 -0.56 4.89 6.12
N SER A 76 -1.52 5.34 5.32
CA SER A 76 -2.90 5.51 5.72
C SER A 76 -3.79 4.71 4.78
N LEU A 77 -4.85 4.14 5.34
CA LEU A 77 -5.85 3.39 4.61
C LEU A 77 -7.23 3.66 5.22
N ASP A 78 -8.23 3.63 4.35
CA ASP A 78 -9.59 3.94 4.71
C ASP A 78 -10.58 3.18 3.83
N TRP A 79 -11.78 3.05 4.36
CA TRP A 79 -12.96 2.56 3.67
C TRP A 79 -13.93 3.72 3.35
N TYR A 80 -13.41 4.91 3.06
CA TYR A 80 -14.21 6.13 2.84
C TYR A 80 -14.26 6.59 1.39
N THR A 81 -13.88 5.71 0.45
CA THR A 81 -13.93 6.06 -0.98
C THR A 81 -15.37 6.45 -1.36
N PRO A 82 -15.60 7.69 -1.83
CA PRO A 82 -16.94 8.18 -2.10
C PRO A 82 -17.48 7.62 -3.41
N ASP A 83 -18.81 7.47 -3.51
CA ASP A 83 -19.51 6.98 -4.71
C ASP A 83 -19.22 7.81 -5.98
N GLY A 84 -18.85 9.08 -5.83
CA GLY A 84 -18.48 9.96 -6.93
C GLY A 84 -17.10 9.70 -7.54
N LEU A 85 -16.25 8.87 -6.91
CA LEU A 85 -14.94 8.56 -7.44
C LEU A 85 -15.07 7.65 -8.68
N GLY A 86 -14.34 7.97 -9.75
CA GLY A 86 -14.38 7.21 -11.01
C GLY A 86 -13.75 5.81 -10.97
N THR A 87 -13.36 5.32 -9.79
CA THR A 87 -12.70 4.04 -9.55
C THR A 87 -12.97 3.58 -8.10
N TRP A 88 -12.48 2.41 -7.72
CA TRP A 88 -12.72 1.80 -6.41
C TRP A 88 -11.89 2.40 -5.26
N GLY A 89 -10.91 3.25 -5.55
CA GLY A 89 -10.13 4.00 -4.56
C GLY A 89 -9.08 4.90 -5.20
N ASP A 90 -8.64 5.94 -4.50
CA ASP A 90 -7.56 6.83 -4.96
C ASP A 90 -6.22 6.42 -4.33
N GLY A 91 -5.72 5.27 -4.77
CA GLY A 91 -4.48 4.71 -4.24
C GLY A 91 -3.25 5.44 -4.74
N ARG A 92 -2.56 6.15 -3.84
CA ARG A 92 -1.33 6.89 -4.14
C ARG A 92 -0.08 6.36 -3.41
N MET A 93 1.08 6.82 -3.85
CA MET A 93 2.35 6.67 -3.14
C MET A 93 3.25 7.85 -3.48
N PHE A 94 3.92 8.38 -2.45
CA PHE A 94 4.95 9.38 -2.59
C PHE A 94 6.31 8.78 -2.24
N ILE A 95 7.33 9.15 -3.01
CA ILE A 95 8.72 8.81 -2.77
C ILE A 95 9.47 10.12 -2.76
N VAL A 96 9.95 10.54 -1.59
CA VAL A 96 10.62 11.82 -1.43
C VAL A 96 12.11 11.55 -1.24
N GLY A 97 12.92 12.12 -2.13
CA GLY A 97 14.37 12.15 -2.04
C GLY A 97 14.86 13.57 -1.73
N THR A 98 16.17 13.72 -1.62
CA THR A 98 16.81 15.02 -1.35
C THR A 98 16.81 15.97 -2.55
N GLU A 99 16.68 15.43 -3.77
CA GLU A 99 16.77 16.18 -5.04
C GLU A 99 15.46 16.20 -5.83
N GLY A 100 14.40 15.64 -5.27
CA GLY A 100 13.12 15.53 -5.97
C GLY A 100 12.18 14.51 -5.33
N TYR A 101 11.05 14.29 -5.98
CA TYR A 101 10.07 13.29 -5.55
C TYR A 101 9.34 12.64 -6.73
N LEU A 102 8.78 11.46 -6.45
CA LEU A 102 7.82 10.78 -7.30
C LEU A 102 6.44 10.75 -6.64
N GLU A 103 5.40 11.04 -7.40
CA GLU A 103 4.01 10.70 -7.08
C GLU A 103 3.52 9.61 -8.03
N LEU A 104 3.06 8.50 -7.46
CA LEU A 104 2.41 7.40 -8.18
C LEU A 104 0.91 7.45 -7.94
N ARG A 105 0.12 7.61 -9.00
CA ARG A 105 -1.36 7.53 -8.94
C ARG A 105 -1.80 6.29 -9.68
N LYS A 106 -2.17 5.25 -8.94
CA LYS A 106 -2.34 3.90 -9.51
C LYS A 106 -3.66 3.71 -10.23
N TYR A 107 -4.76 4.24 -9.69
CA TYR A 107 -6.09 3.86 -10.16
C TYR A 107 -6.82 4.96 -10.93
N ILE A 108 -6.47 6.23 -10.72
CA ILE A 108 -7.14 7.37 -11.35
C ILE A 108 -6.28 8.64 -11.30
N TYR A 109 -6.49 9.55 -12.25
CA TYR A 109 -6.10 10.95 -12.10
C TYR A 109 -7.34 11.80 -11.82
N VAL A 110 -7.65 11.99 -10.55
CA VAL A 110 -8.86 12.69 -10.08
C VAL A 110 -9.09 14.02 -10.81
N ALA A 111 -10.34 14.22 -11.24
CA ALA A 111 -10.82 15.40 -11.99
C ALA A 111 -10.12 15.67 -13.34
N THR A 112 -9.24 14.78 -13.79
CA THR A 112 -8.45 14.96 -15.02
C THR A 112 -8.66 13.80 -16.00
N SER A 113 -8.51 12.55 -15.54
CA SER A 113 -8.65 11.35 -16.34
C SER A 113 -9.14 10.18 -15.50
N LYS A 114 -9.95 9.30 -16.10
CA LYS A 114 -10.34 8.02 -15.50
C LYS A 114 -9.24 6.95 -15.61
N GLU A 115 -8.16 7.23 -16.32
CA GLU A 115 -7.01 6.32 -16.42
C GLU A 115 -6.17 6.31 -15.14
N GLY A 116 -5.61 5.14 -14.83
CA GLY A 116 -4.63 4.95 -13.77
C GLY A 116 -3.19 4.93 -14.30
N ASP A 117 -2.28 4.37 -13.50
CA ASP A 117 -0.87 4.19 -13.84
C ASP A 117 -0.18 5.48 -14.30
N HIS A 118 -0.34 6.55 -13.51
CA HIS A 118 0.37 7.81 -13.69
C HIS A 118 1.56 7.89 -12.76
N VAL A 119 2.71 8.31 -13.30
CA VAL A 119 3.93 8.63 -12.56
C VAL A 119 4.27 10.10 -12.80
N ILE A 120 4.39 10.88 -11.74
CA ILE A 120 4.81 12.26 -11.80
C ILE A 120 6.17 12.33 -11.11
N LEU A 121 7.17 12.85 -11.82
CA LEU A 121 8.52 13.12 -11.31
C LEU A 121 8.70 14.63 -11.25
N VAL A 122 9.19 15.12 -10.12
CA VAL A 122 9.63 16.50 -9.98
C VAL A 122 11.03 16.50 -9.41
N ASP A 123 11.95 17.15 -10.12
CA ASP A 123 13.36 17.24 -9.77
C ASP A 123 13.92 18.62 -10.18
N GLY A 124 15.24 18.79 -10.11
CA GLY A 124 15.93 20.04 -10.49
C GLY A 124 15.77 20.45 -11.96
N GLU A 125 15.29 19.57 -12.84
CA GLU A 125 15.03 19.86 -14.26
C GLU A 125 13.58 20.24 -14.54
N GLY A 126 12.67 20.05 -13.57
CA GLY A 126 11.27 20.42 -13.66
C GLY A 126 10.31 19.26 -13.44
N GLU A 127 9.09 19.39 -13.99
CA GLU A 127 8.00 18.43 -13.80
C GLU A 127 7.84 17.53 -15.04
N LYS A 128 7.81 16.22 -14.83
CA LYS A 128 7.63 15.21 -15.89
C LYS A 128 6.43 14.32 -15.54
N HIS A 129 5.49 14.17 -16.48
CA HIS A 129 4.32 13.30 -16.34
C HIS A 129 4.39 12.10 -17.28
N PHE A 130 4.48 10.91 -16.71
CA PHE A 130 4.46 9.64 -17.44
C PHE A 130 3.12 8.94 -17.30
N ARG A 131 2.51 8.58 -18.42
CA ARG A 131 1.32 7.72 -18.49
C ARG A 131 1.77 6.33 -18.92
N VAL A 132 1.88 5.40 -17.99
CA VAL A 132 2.59 4.12 -18.19
C VAL A 132 1.67 2.91 -18.32
N ARG A 133 0.35 3.11 -18.27
CA ARG A 133 -0.64 2.05 -18.52
C ARG A 133 -0.33 1.30 -19.81
N GLY A 134 -0.17 -0.01 -19.71
CA GLY A 134 0.12 -0.89 -20.85
C GLY A 134 1.50 -0.70 -21.50
N LYS A 135 2.39 0.13 -20.92
CA LYS A 135 3.75 0.35 -21.43
C LYS A 135 4.83 -0.42 -20.65
N VAL A 136 4.51 -0.81 -19.42
CA VAL A 136 5.38 -1.59 -18.53
C VAL A 136 4.71 -2.93 -18.27
N GLY A 137 5.47 -4.02 -18.40
CA GLY A 137 4.97 -5.37 -18.16
C GLY A 137 4.88 -5.73 -16.67
N PHE A 138 4.28 -6.88 -16.38
CA PHE A 138 4.15 -7.44 -15.03
C PHE A 138 5.15 -8.57 -14.83
N SER A 139 6.37 -8.26 -14.37
CA SER A 139 7.44 -9.25 -14.24
C SER A 139 7.18 -10.32 -13.18
N ASP A 140 6.44 -9.97 -12.14
CA ASP A 140 6.40 -10.75 -10.89
C ASP A 140 5.75 -12.13 -11.09
N PHE A 141 4.66 -12.23 -11.85
CA PHE A 141 4.01 -13.51 -12.13
C PHE A 141 4.89 -14.48 -12.92
N GLY A 142 5.56 -13.97 -13.96
CA GLY A 142 6.49 -14.79 -14.76
C GLY A 142 7.64 -15.30 -13.91
N ARG A 143 8.21 -14.44 -13.06
CA ARG A 143 9.28 -14.82 -12.11
C ARG A 143 8.78 -15.80 -11.06
N LEU A 144 7.58 -15.62 -10.52
CA LEU A 144 7.02 -16.53 -9.52
C LEU A 144 6.82 -17.94 -10.06
N ILE A 145 6.34 -18.06 -11.31
CA ILE A 145 6.23 -19.35 -11.99
C ILE A 145 7.60 -20.00 -12.14
N ARG A 146 8.63 -19.24 -12.54
CA ARG A 146 10.01 -19.73 -12.61
C ARG A 146 10.54 -20.15 -11.25
N ASP A 147 10.31 -19.36 -10.21
CA ASP A 147 10.72 -19.67 -8.83
C ASP A 147 10.13 -20.98 -8.33
N CYS A 148 8.87 -21.29 -8.70
CA CYS A 148 8.24 -22.56 -8.39
C CYS A 148 8.92 -23.75 -9.10
N LEU A 149 9.28 -23.59 -10.38
CA LEU A 149 9.91 -24.62 -11.21
C LEU A 149 11.38 -24.85 -10.85
N ASP A 150 12.11 -23.76 -10.66
CA ASP A 150 13.56 -23.73 -10.46
C ASP A 150 13.95 -23.77 -8.98
N ARG A 151 12.97 -23.67 -8.08
CA ARG A 151 13.18 -23.59 -6.61
C ARG A 151 14.06 -22.38 -6.24
N SER A 152 13.78 -21.23 -6.85
CA SER A 152 14.46 -19.95 -6.64
C SER A 152 13.56 -18.90 -6.00
N GLU A 153 14.08 -17.68 -5.79
CA GLU A 153 13.38 -16.55 -5.15
C GLU A 153 13.63 -15.22 -5.89
N THR A 154 13.54 -15.26 -7.22
CA THR A 154 13.82 -14.12 -8.11
C THR A 154 12.66 -13.13 -8.23
N ALA A 155 11.43 -13.57 -7.97
CA ALA A 155 10.25 -12.70 -7.87
C ALA A 155 10.30 -11.88 -6.58
N MET A 156 10.52 -12.55 -5.46
CA MET A 156 10.59 -11.97 -4.12
C MET A 156 11.23 -12.98 -3.17
N LYS A 157 12.08 -12.53 -2.25
CA LYS A 157 12.60 -13.39 -1.18
C LYS A 157 11.49 -13.77 -0.21
N GLN A 158 11.42 -15.03 0.20
CA GLN A 158 10.44 -15.53 1.16
C GLN A 158 10.54 -14.80 2.51
N GLU A 159 11.77 -14.53 2.98
CA GLU A 159 12.04 -13.75 4.19
C GLU A 159 11.37 -12.38 4.13
N HIS A 160 11.44 -11.72 2.97
CA HIS A 160 10.79 -10.43 2.76
C HIS A 160 9.27 -10.56 2.91
N THR A 161 8.66 -11.54 2.23
CA THR A 161 7.21 -11.76 2.30
C THR A 161 6.75 -11.98 3.75
N PHE A 162 7.46 -12.81 4.51
CA PHE A 162 7.12 -13.04 5.92
C PHE A 162 7.30 -11.78 6.76
N ARG A 163 8.39 -11.04 6.57
CA ARG A 163 8.65 -9.83 7.35
C ARG A 163 7.60 -8.75 7.10
N ALA A 164 7.13 -8.60 5.86
CA ALA A 164 6.05 -7.68 5.52
C ALA A 164 4.73 -8.02 6.26
N ILE A 165 4.41 -9.31 6.37
CA ILE A 165 3.24 -9.79 7.13
C ILE A 165 3.44 -9.62 8.63
N GLU A 166 4.63 -9.92 9.15
CA GLU A 166 4.95 -9.73 10.57
C GLU A 166 4.78 -8.27 11.00
N LEU A 167 5.27 -7.32 10.19
CA LEU A 167 5.07 -5.89 10.42
C LEU A 167 3.58 -5.48 10.36
N ALA A 168 2.79 -6.12 9.50
CA ALA A 168 1.34 -5.88 9.44
C ALA A 168 0.65 -6.29 10.76
N ILE A 169 0.96 -7.49 11.23
CA ILE A 169 0.41 -8.07 12.46
C ILE A 169 0.87 -7.24 13.65
N GLU A 170 2.16 -6.90 13.74
CA GLU A 170 2.70 -6.07 14.81
C GLU A 170 2.00 -4.70 14.85
N ALA A 171 1.78 -4.08 13.69
CA ALA A 171 1.09 -2.80 13.59
C ALA A 171 -0.37 -2.88 14.05
N GLU A 172 -1.09 -3.93 13.67
CA GLU A 172 -2.46 -4.19 14.11
C GLU A 172 -2.55 -4.45 15.62
N GLU A 173 -1.71 -5.33 16.16
CA GLU A 173 -1.72 -5.70 17.57
C GLU A 173 -1.38 -4.52 18.49
N LYS A 174 -0.47 -3.66 18.06
CA LYS A 174 -0.02 -2.47 18.82
C LYS A 174 -0.83 -1.22 18.53
N ALA A 175 -1.83 -1.27 17.65
CA ALA A 175 -2.57 -0.09 17.23
C ALA A 175 -3.36 0.54 18.37
N VAL A 176 -3.26 1.87 18.48
CA VAL A 176 -4.14 2.66 19.34
C VAL A 176 -5.53 2.69 18.71
N ARG A 177 -6.53 2.20 19.45
CA ARG A 177 -7.93 2.25 19.01
C ARG A 177 -8.51 3.65 19.15
N ILE A 178 -8.88 4.24 18.02
CA ILE A 178 -9.54 5.55 17.94
C ILE A 178 -11.05 5.37 17.72
N ARG A 179 -11.85 6.32 18.24
CA ARG A 179 -13.32 6.28 18.24
C ARG A 179 -13.91 7.61 17.77
#